data_AF-A0A6N8WXF1-F1
#
_entry.id   AF-A0A6N8WXF1-F1
#
_cell.length_a   1.000
_cell.length_b   1.000
_cell.length_c   1.000
_cell.angle_alpha   90.00
_cell.angle_beta   90.00
_cell.angle_gamma   90.00
#
_symmetry.space_group_name_H-M   'P 1'
#
loop_
_entity.id
_entity.type
_entity.pdbx_description
1 polymer ?
#
loop_
_entity_poly.entity_id
_entity_poly.type
_entity_poly.pdbx_seq_one_letter_code
_entity_poly.pdbx_strand_id
1 'polypeptide(L)' 'MVIGQHDRQRYEAGLQRLRPIDRRAIIANIELGYNYEQLALVLDKPTPEAARLAVRRALIRLGNEMRSA' A
#
# COMPACT_ATOMS: atom_id res chain seq x y z
N MET A 1 -7.04 -1.49 25.46
CA MET A 1 -7.35 -2.32 24.28
C MET A 1 -6.08 -2.53 23.47
N VAL A 2 -5.53 -3.75 23.46
CA VAL A 2 -4.21 -4.07 22.83
C VAL A 2 -4.34 -4.35 21.32
N ILE A 3 -5.56 -4.58 20.83
CA ILE A 3 -5.87 -4.98 19.45
C ILE A 3 -5.41 -3.92 18.43
N GLY A 4 -5.53 -2.62 18.75
CA GLY A 4 -5.11 -1.56 17.84
C GLY A 4 -3.58 -1.40 17.68
N GLN A 5 -2.78 -1.85 18.65
CA GLN A 5 -1.32 -1.66 18.61
C GLN A 5 -0.59 -2.79 17.90
N HIS A 6 -1.00 -4.05 18.10
CA HIS A 6 -0.41 -5.18 17.39
C HIS A 6 -0.67 -5.13 15.88
N ASP A 7 -1.89 -4.76 15.47
CA ASP A 7 -2.22 -4.64 14.05
C ASP A 7 -1.45 -3.49 13.39
N ARG A 8 -1.25 -2.39 14.11
CA ARG A 8 -0.44 -1.26 13.66
C ARG A 8 1.04 -1.64 13.51
N GLN A 9 1.62 -2.36 14.46
CA GLN A 9 3.03 -2.78 14.38
C GLN A 9 3.28 -3.74 13.21
N ARG A 10 2.36 -4.70 12.97
CA ARG A 10 2.43 -5.60 11.81
C ARG A 10 2.29 -4.85 10.50
N TYR A 11 1.39 -3.87 10.45
CA TYR A 11 1.22 -2.99 9.29
C TYR A 11 2.49 -2.18 9.01
N GLU A 12 3.06 -1.51 10.01
CA GLU A 12 4.29 -0.72 9.88
C GLU A 12 5.48 -1.60 9.47
N ALA A 13 5.65 -2.77 10.09
CA ALA A 13 6.70 -3.73 9.73
C ALA A 13 6.52 -4.29 8.30
N GLY A 14 5.28 -4.63 7.91
CA GLY A 14 4.95 -5.09 6.56
C GLY A 14 5.25 -4.03 5.50
N LEU A 15 4.90 -2.76 5.78
CA LEU A 15 5.22 -1.62 4.90
C LEU A 15 6.72 -1.42 4.71
N GLN A 16 7.54 -1.68 5.74
CA GLN A 16 9.00 -1.56 5.64
C GLN A 16 9.62 -2.66 4.76
N ARG A 17 9.01 -3.86 4.73
CA ARG A 17 9.48 -4.99 3.90
C ARG A 17 9.04 -4.89 2.44
N LEU A 18 7.97 -4.14 2.17
CA LEU A 18 7.48 -3.89 0.82
C LEU A 18 8.47 -3.09 -0.03
N ARG A 19 8.42 -3.34 -1.34
CA ARG A 19 9.18 -2.55 -2.31
C ARG A 19 8.75 -1.09 -2.25
N PRO A 20 9.67 -0.13 -2.49
CA PRO A 20 9.37 1.30 -2.38
C PRO A 20 8.19 1.78 -3.24
N ILE A 21 7.98 1.15 -4.39
CA ILE A 21 6.85 1.45 -5.28
C ILE A 21 5.51 0.98 -4.70
N ASP A 22 5.50 -0.18 -4.04
CA ASP A 22 4.29 -0.76 -3.45
C ASP A 22 3.92 0.00 -2.17
N ARG A 23 4.93 0.37 -1.36
CA ARG A 23 4.75 1.24 -0.20
C ARG A 23 4.16 2.60 -0.58
N ARG A 24 4.71 3.26 -1.62
CA ARG A 24 4.17 4.53 -2.13
C ARG A 24 2.72 4.41 -2.58
N ALA A 25 2.36 3.33 -3.25
CA ALA A 25 0.98 3.09 -3.69
C ALA A 25 0.00 2.98 -2.52
N ILE A 26 0.41 2.32 -1.43
CA ILE A 26 -0.42 2.15 -0.23
C ILE A 26 -0.57 3.50 0.50
N ILE A 27 0.52 4.23 0.72
CA ILE A 27 0.49 5.55 1.39
C ILE A 27 -0.38 6.52 0.60
N ALA A 28 -0.17 6.64 -0.71
CA ALA A 28 -0.93 7.55 -1.55
C ALA A 28 -2.43 7.22 -1.58
N ASN A 29 -2.79 5.94 -1.52
CA ASN A 29 -4.19 5.52 -1.55
C ASN A 29 -4.88 5.62 -0.18
N ILE A 30 -4.25 5.15 0.90
CA ILE A 30 -4.88 5.04 2.23
C ILE A 30 -4.64 6.29 3.08
N GLU A 31 -3.41 6.81 3.09
CA GLU A 31 -3.05 7.92 3.98
C GLU A 31 -3.36 9.28 3.35
N LEU A 32 -3.08 9.43 2.04
CA LEU A 32 -3.32 10.68 1.33
C LEU A 32 -4.69 10.74 0.63
N GLY A 33 -5.39 9.60 0.51
CA GLY A 33 -6.73 9.54 -0.08
C GLY A 33 -6.78 9.89 -1.57
N TYR A 34 -5.67 9.71 -2.31
CA TYR A 34 -5.62 10.06 -3.73
C TYR A 34 -6.56 9.20 -4.57
N ASN A 35 -7.18 9.82 -5.56
CA ASN A 35 -7.95 9.12 -6.57
C ASN A 35 -7.04 8.37 -7.55
N TYR A 36 -7.61 7.52 -8.41
CA TYR A 36 -6.81 6.67 -9.31
C TYR A 36 -6.04 7.46 -10.38
N GLU A 37 -6.51 8.65 -10.77
CA GLU A 37 -5.83 9.53 -11.72
C GLU A 37 -4.57 10.14 -11.10
N GLN A 38 -4.69 10.66 -9.87
CA GLN A 38 -3.57 11.18 -9.09
C GLN A 38 -2.57 10.07 -8.77
N LEU A 39 -3.05 8.87 -8.45
CA LEU A 39 -2.20 7.70 -8.24
C LEU A 39 -1.42 7.33 -9.50
N ALA A 40 -2.00 7.47 -10.70
CA ALA A 40 -1.28 7.22 -11.94
C ALA A 40 -0.10 8.17 -12.12
N LEU A 41 -0.27 9.46 -11.78
CA LEU A 41 0.81 10.44 -11.81
C LEU A 41 1.90 10.12 -10.78
N VAL A 42 1.50 9.81 -9.55
CA VAL A 42 2.44 9.54 -8.44
C VAL A 42 3.23 8.23 -8.63
N LEU A 43 2.60 7.23 -9.25
CA LEU A 43 3.17 5.91 -9.47
C LEU A 43 3.79 5.74 -10.86
N ASP A 44 3.83 6.82 -11.66
CA ASP A 44 4.32 6.82 -13.04
C ASP A 44 3.67 5.71 -13.88
N LYS A 45 2.32 5.70 -13.87
CA LYS A 45 1.49 4.74 -14.62
C LYS A 45 0.79 5.44 -15.77
N PRO A 46 0.69 4.77 -16.93
CA PRO A 46 0.11 5.36 -18.13
C PRO A 46 -1.41 5.57 -18.01
N THR A 47 -2.08 4.86 -17.10
CA THR A 47 -3.52 4.94 -16.90
C THR A 47 -3.91 4.83 -15.42
N PRO A 48 -5.05 5.43 -15.03
CA PRO A 48 -5.63 5.22 -13.69
C PRO A 48 -5.84 3.74 -13.35
N GLU A 49 -6.18 2.94 -14.37
CA GLU A 49 -6.47 1.51 -14.19
C GLU A 49 -5.20 0.72 -13.86
N ALA A 50 -4.08 1.09 -14.48
CA ALA A 50 -2.77 0.54 -14.14
C ALA A 50 -2.35 0.94 -12.72
N ALA A 51 -2.71 2.14 -12.26
CA ALA A 51 -2.48 2.59 -10.88
C ALA A 51 -3.35 1.82 -9.88
N ARG A 52 -4.64 1.63 -10.17
CA ARG A 52 -5.56 0.80 -9.38
C ARG A 52 -5.04 -0.63 -9.23
N LEU A 53 -4.54 -1.23 -10.31
CA LEU A 53 -3.95 -2.56 -10.27
C LEU A 53 -2.65 -2.61 -9.43
N ALA A 54 -1.82 -1.57 -9.51
CA ALA A 54 -0.62 -1.45 -8.70
C ALA A 54 -0.96 -1.38 -7.19
N VAL A 55 -1.94 -0.56 -6.80
CA VAL A 55 -2.44 -0.48 -5.42
C VAL A 55 -2.98 -1.83 -4.96
N ARG A 56 -3.83 -2.49 -5.76
CA ARG A 56 -4.39 -3.81 -5.40
C ARG A 56 -3.30 -4.86 -5.18
N ARG A 57 -2.27 -4.88 -6.04
CA ARG A 57 -1.13 -5.78 -5.88
C ARG A 57 -0.31 -5.46 -4.63
N ALA A 58 -0.12 -4.17 -4.33
CA ALA A 58 0.59 -3.73 -3.13
C ALA A 58 -0.14 -4.17 -1.85
N LEU A 59 -1.48 -4.04 -1.79
CA LEU A 59 -2.30 -4.49 -0.67
C LEU A 59 -2.21 -6.00 -0.44
N ILE A 60 -2.24 -6.81 -1.52
CA ILE A 60 -2.09 -8.26 -1.42
C ILE A 60 -0.70 -8.62 -0.87
N ARG A 61 0.36 -7.96 -1.37
CA ARG A 61 1.71 -8.18 -0.85
C ARG A 61 1.84 -7.78 0.62
N LEU A 62 1.25 -6.66 1.03
CA LEU A 62 1.20 -6.25 2.42
C LEU A 62 0.54 -7.31 3.29
N GLY A 63 -0.61 -7.84 2.88
CA GLY A 63 -1.30 -8.90 3.61
C GLY A 63 -0.47 -10.19 3.72
N ASN A 64 0.31 -10.52 2.69
CA ASN A 64 1.25 -11.65 2.75
C ASN A 64 2.40 -11.38 3.72
N GLU A 65 3.03 -10.19 3.65
CA GLU A 65 4.11 -9.79 4.58
C GLU A 65 3.63 -9.77 6.03
N MET A 66 2.41 -9.30 6.30
CA MET A 66 1.81 -9.28 7.63
C MET A 66 1.48 -10.68 8.17
N ARG A 67 1.26 -11.68 7.29
CA ARG A 67 1.02 -13.08 7.67
C ARG A 67 2.32 -13.86 7.84
N SER A 68 3.36 -13.48 7.11
CA SER A 68 4.70 -14.07 7.18
C SER A 68 5.56 -13.49 8.31
N ALA A 69 5.11 -12.41 8.96
CA ALA A 69 5.73 -11.75 10.11
C ALA A 69 5.15 -12.21 11.44
#